data_AF-A0A846T564-F1
#
_entry.id   AF-A0A846T564-F1
#
_cell.length_a   1.000
_cell.length_b   1.000
_cell.length_c   1.000
_cell.angle_alpha   90.00
_cell.angle_beta   90.00
_cell.angle_gamma   90.00
#
_symmetry.space_group_name_H-M   'P 1'
#
loop_
_entity.id
_entity.type
_entity.pdbx_description
1 polymer ?
#
loop_
_entity_poly.entity_id
_entity_poly.type
_entity_poly.pdbx_seq_one_letter_code
_entity_poly.pdbx_strand_id
1 'polypeptide(L)'
;MKSMTVLEKSEDVIKLVAPTYEGVNGLRIIHADAFEWKPDREFDWAWHDIWPDMSSDRKKEMTALRRRFQKVMRGRDRQRCWGEANLMRY
;
A
#
# COMPACT_ATOMS: atom_id res chain seq x y z
N MET A 1 1.76 16.74 4.54
CA MET A 1 2.31 15.66 3.69
C MET A 1 3.19 16.29 2.61
N LYS A 2 4.40 15.79 2.35
CA LYS A 2 5.30 16.33 1.32
C LYS A 2 5.25 15.56 0.00
N SER A 3 5.03 14.25 0.06
CA SER A 3 4.84 13.38 -1.09
C SER A 3 4.06 12.12 -0.71
N MET A 4 3.44 11.48 -1.68
CA MET A 4 2.72 10.22 -1.58
C MET A 4 3.00 9.38 -2.82
N THR A 5 3.19 8.07 -2.64
CA THR A 5 3.25 7.10 -3.74
C THR A 5 2.14 6.09 -3.55
N VAL A 6 1.28 5.96 -4.56
CA VAL A 6 0.19 4.99 -4.62
C VAL A 6 0.58 3.90 -5.60
N LEU A 7 0.53 2.66 -5.16
CA LEU A 7 0.68 1.49 -6.01
C LEU A 7 -0.72 0.92 -6.24
N GLU A 8 -1.13 0.82 -7.49
CA GLU A 8 -2.40 0.21 -7.87
C GLU A 8 -2.13 -0.85 -8.95
N LYS A 9 -2.72 -2.02 -8.79
CA LYS A 9 -2.50 -3.16 -9.68
C LYS A 9 -3.45 -3.14 -10.88
N SER A 10 -4.63 -2.55 -10.74
CA SER A 10 -5.61 -2.44 -11.82
C SER A 10 -5.36 -1.17 -12.65
N GLU A 11 -4.91 -1.36 -13.89
CA GLU A 11 -4.80 -0.27 -14.86
C GLU A 11 -6.13 0.46 -15.08
N ASP A 12 -7.25 -0.28 -15.08
CA ASP A 12 -8.58 0.29 -15.30
C ASP A 12 -8.99 1.20 -14.14
N VAL A 13 -8.69 0.82 -12.89
CA VAL A 13 -8.91 1.70 -11.73
C VAL A 13 -8.09 2.97 -11.88
N ILE A 14 -6.80 2.87 -12.24
CA ILE A 14 -5.95 4.05 -12.47
C ILE A 14 -6.55 4.96 -13.55
N LYS A 15 -6.93 4.41 -14.70
CA LYS A 15 -7.55 5.18 -15.79
C LYS A 15 -8.83 5.87 -15.36
N LEU A 16 -9.63 5.23 -14.51
CA LEU A 16 -10.88 5.77 -14.00
C LEU A 16 -10.65 6.91 -12.99
N VAL A 17 -9.70 6.76 -12.06
CA VAL A 17 -9.59 7.67 -10.90
C VAL A 17 -8.46 8.69 -11.01
N ALA A 18 -7.34 8.35 -11.66
CA ALA A 18 -6.15 9.22 -11.72
C ALA A 18 -6.44 10.63 -12.29
N PRO A 19 -7.31 10.82 -13.31
CA PRO A 19 -7.64 12.16 -13.80
C PRO A 19 -8.21 13.09 -12.72
N THR A 20 -8.89 12.54 -11.70
CA THR A 20 -9.46 13.34 -10.60
C THR A 20 -8.39 13.89 -9.65
N TYR A 21 -7.15 13.40 -9.75
CA TYR A 21 -6.01 13.84 -8.95
C TYR A 21 -4.97 14.63 -9.75
N GLU A 22 -5.29 15.03 -10.99
CA GLU A 22 -4.42 15.92 -11.77
C GLU A 22 -4.18 17.24 -11.02
N GLY A 23 -2.92 17.67 -10.97
CA GLY A 23 -2.51 18.87 -10.24
C GLY A 23 -2.26 18.69 -8.75
N VAL A 24 -2.50 17.50 -8.17
CA VAL A 24 -2.13 17.21 -6.77
C VAL A 24 -0.61 17.13 -6.64
N ASN A 25 0.00 18.17 -6.05
CA ASN A 25 1.44 18.22 -5.88
C ASN A 25 1.93 17.13 -4.92
N GLY A 26 3.02 16.45 -5.33
CA GLY A 26 3.66 15.40 -4.54
C GLY A 26 2.97 14.03 -4.60
N LEU A 27 1.89 13.87 -5.37
CA LEU A 27 1.27 12.56 -5.61
C LEU A 27 1.93 11.86 -6.79
N ARG A 28 2.26 10.58 -6.61
CA ARG A 28 2.76 9.69 -7.67
C ARG A 28 1.94 8.41 -7.68
N ILE A 29 1.18 8.18 -8.75
CA ILE A 29 0.44 6.94 -8.96
C ILE A 29 1.27 6.02 -9.87
N ILE A 30 1.46 4.77 -9.48
CA ILE A 30 2.24 3.77 -10.22
C ILE A 30 1.37 2.53 -10.45
N HIS A 31 1.25 2.12 -11.70
CA HIS A 31 0.67 0.83 -12.06
C HIS A 31 1.67 -0.28 -11.68
N ALA A 32 1.45 -0.94 -10.55
CA ALA A 32 2.37 -1.96 -10.02
C ALA A 32 1.68 -2.89 -9.00
N ASP A 33 2.19 -4.12 -8.92
CA ASP A 33 1.87 -5.03 -7.82
C ASP A 33 2.74 -4.69 -6.58
N ALA A 34 2.11 -4.42 -5.44
CA ALA A 34 2.82 -4.09 -4.20
C ALA A 34 3.74 -5.24 -3.70
N PHE A 35 3.45 -6.49 -4.03
CA PHE A 35 4.30 -7.63 -3.67
C PHE A 35 5.58 -7.73 -4.51
N GLU A 36 5.61 -7.11 -5.69
CA GLU A 36 6.71 -7.18 -6.65
C GLU A 36 7.48 -5.88 -6.78
N TRP A 37 6.81 -4.74 -6.54
CA TRP A 37 7.34 -3.40 -6.74
C TRP A 37 8.62 -3.14 -5.95
N LYS A 38 9.64 -2.61 -6.64
CA LYS A 38 10.93 -2.26 -6.05
C LYS A 38 10.96 -0.76 -5.74
N PRO A 39 10.98 -0.37 -4.47
CA PRO A 39 11.03 1.03 -4.07
C PRO A 39 12.32 1.71 -4.51
N ASP A 40 12.21 2.97 -4.93
CA ASP A 40 13.32 3.85 -5.32
C ASP A 40 13.73 4.82 -4.19
N ARG A 41 13.05 4.77 -3.04
CA ARG A 41 13.25 5.63 -1.87
C ARG A 41 12.72 4.99 -0.59
N GLU A 42 13.08 5.58 0.54
CA GLU A 42 12.49 5.25 1.84
C GLU A 42 11.21 6.02 2.12
N PHE A 43 10.33 5.44 2.94
CA PHE A 43 9.04 6.01 3.32
C PHE A 43 8.92 6.24 4.83
N ASP A 44 8.18 7.29 5.19
CA ASP A 44 7.83 7.59 6.59
C ASP A 44 6.65 6.75 7.08
N TRP A 45 5.68 6.47 6.22
CA TRP A 45 4.48 5.71 6.55
C TRP A 45 3.99 4.90 5.34
N ALA A 46 3.37 3.74 5.60
CA ALA A 46 2.68 2.95 4.57
C ALA A 46 1.28 2.51 5.04
N TRP A 47 0.30 2.56 4.14
CA TRP A 47 -1.04 2.04 4.35
C TRP A 47 -1.34 1.04 3.23
N HIS A 48 -1.65 -0.21 3.60
CA HIS A 48 -1.90 -1.28 2.65
C HIS A 48 -3.40 -1.58 2.58
N ASP A 49 -4.03 -1.25 1.47
CA ASP A 49 -5.48 -1.39 1.26
C ASP A 49 -5.74 -2.13 -0.07
N ILE A 50 -5.53 -3.45 -0.06
CA ILE A 50 -5.51 -4.27 -1.29
C ILE A 50 -6.31 -5.57 -1.17
N TRP A 51 -7.00 -5.80 -0.05
CA TRP A 51 -7.71 -7.05 0.21
C TRP A 51 -9.22 -6.85 0.12
N PRO A 52 -9.93 -7.66 -0.70
CA PRO A 52 -11.37 -7.51 -0.88
C PRO A 52 -12.18 -8.11 0.26
N ASP A 53 -11.58 -8.99 1.07
CA ASP A 53 -12.25 -9.78 2.08
C ASP A 53 -11.40 -10.01 3.33
N MET A 54 -12.06 -10.43 4.42
CA MET A 54 -11.47 -10.65 5.73
C MET A 54 -11.34 -12.16 6.00
N SER A 55 -10.32 -12.79 5.41
CA SER A 55 -10.05 -14.23 5.61
C SER A 55 -8.69 -14.48 6.27
N SER A 56 -8.51 -15.68 6.84
CA SER A 56 -7.28 -16.03 7.55
C SER A 56 -6.04 -16.07 6.64
N ASP A 57 -6.20 -16.38 5.35
CA ASP A 57 -5.12 -16.36 4.36
C ASP A 57 -4.60 -14.94 4.12
N ARG A 58 -5.47 -13.93 4.30
CA ARG A 58 -5.10 -12.51 4.21
C ARG A 58 -4.12 -12.12 5.31
N LYS A 59 -4.19 -12.74 6.51
CA LYS A 59 -3.21 -12.50 7.59
C LYS A 59 -1.79 -12.84 7.14
N LYS A 60 -1.60 -13.92 6.37
CA LYS A 60 -0.29 -14.34 5.83
C LYS A 60 0.21 -13.35 4.78
N GLU A 61 -0.66 -12.94 3.87
CA GLU A 61 -0.35 -11.93 2.84
C GLU A 61 0.00 -10.57 3.46
N MET A 62 -0.79 -10.10 4.44
CA MET A 62 -0.51 -8.87 5.21
C MET A 62 0.86 -8.93 5.87
N THR A 63 1.17 -10.06 6.53
CA THR A 63 2.48 -10.26 7.17
C THR A 63 3.62 -10.24 6.16
N ALA A 64 3.45 -10.92 5.02
CA ALA A 64 4.44 -10.95 3.95
C ALA A 64 4.69 -9.56 3.35
N LEU A 65 3.62 -8.81 3.06
CA LEU A 65 3.70 -7.47 2.52
C LEU A 65 4.33 -6.50 3.52
N ARG A 66 3.92 -6.56 4.80
CA ARG A 66 4.50 -5.72 5.85
C ARG A 66 6.00 -5.97 5.99
N ARG A 67 6.43 -7.23 6.01
CA ARG A 67 7.85 -7.61 6.07
C ARG A 67 8.63 -7.11 4.84
N ARG A 68 8.02 -7.08 3.66
CA ARG A 68 8.61 -6.49 2.46
C ARG A 68 8.84 -4.99 2.65
N PHE A 69 7.79 -4.26 3.03
CA PHE A 69 7.86 -2.81 3.18
C PHE A 69 8.71 -2.37 4.37
N GLN A 70 8.80 -3.15 5.45
CA GLN A 70 9.70 -2.89 6.59
C GLN A 70 11.13 -2.54 6.17
N LYS A 71 11.63 -3.11 5.07
CA LYS A 71 12.99 -2.89 4.55
C LYS A 71 13.21 -1.49 3.98
N VAL A 72 12.14 -0.77 3.65
CA VAL A 72 12.18 0.55 3.03
C VAL A 72 11.44 1.61 3.83
N MET A 73 11.06 1.27 5.06
CA MET A 73 10.47 2.21 6.01
C MET A 73 11.56 2.80 6.90
N ARG A 74 11.48 4.12 7.17
CA ARG A 74 12.32 4.77 8.18
C ARG A 74 12.09 4.24 9.60
N GLY A 75 10.96 3.55 9.83
CA GLY A 75 10.68 2.83 11.08
C GLY A 75 9.85 1.57 10.82
N ARG A 76 10.24 0.45 11.42
CA ARG A 76 9.67 -0.89 11.12
C ARG A 76 8.17 -0.99 11.39
N ASP A 77 7.67 -0.27 12.39
CA ASP A 77 6.26 -0.32 12.81
C ASP A 77 5.38 0.78 12.21
N ARG A 78 5.92 1.54 11.26
CA ARG A 78 5.24 2.68 10.63
C ARG A 78 4.38 2.28 9.42
N GLN A 79 3.60 1.22 9.58
CA GLN A 79 2.72 0.73 8.54
C GLN A 79 1.53 -0.04 9.10
N ARG A 80 0.41 -0.04 8.38
CA ARG A 80 -0.82 -0.76 8.75
C ARG A 80 -1.50 -1.33 7.51
N CYS A 81 -2.35 -2.33 7.72
CA CYS A 81 -3.20 -2.91 6.70
C CYS A 81 -4.66 -2.58 6.98
N TRP A 82 -5.46 -2.37 5.92
CA TRP A 82 -6.91 -2.31 6.06
C TRP A 82 -7.44 -3.61 6.68
N GLY A 83 -8.41 -3.49 7.59
CA GLY A 83 -9.02 -4.64 8.27
C GLY A 83 -8.16 -5.33 9.34
N GLU A 84 -6.90 -4.93 9.51
CA GLU A 84 -5.96 -5.59 10.44
C GLU A 84 -6.53 -5.74 11.86
N ALA A 85 -7.18 -4.69 12.39
CA ALA A 85 -7.78 -4.70 13.72
C ALA A 85 -8.94 -5.70 13.87
N ASN A 86 -9.70 -5.95 12.80
CA ASN A 86 -10.79 -6.92 12.80
C ASN A 86 -10.25 -8.35 12.80
N LEU A 87 -9.13 -8.60 12.12
CA LEU A 87 -8.48 -9.91 12.06
C LEU A 87 -7.76 -10.29 13.36
N MET A 88 -7.36 -9.33 14.19
CA MET A 88 -6.72 -9.62 15.48
C MET A 88 -7.71 -10.01 16.60
N ARG A 89 -9.02 -9.92 16.37
CA ARG A 89 -10.07 -10.23 17.36
C ARG A 89 -10.62 -11.67 17.26
N TYR A 90 -10.13 -12.45 16.31
CA TYR A 90 -10.47 -13.86 16.06
C TYR A 90 -9.20 -14.67 15.84
#